data_AF-A0A151UEN9-F1
#
_entry.id   AF-A0A151UEN9-F1
#
_cell.length_a   1.000
_cell.length_b   1.000
_cell.length_c   1.000
_cell.angle_alpha   90.00
_cell.angle_beta   90.00
_cell.angle_gamma   90.00
#
_symmetry.space_group_name_H-M   'P 1'
#
loop_
_entity.id
_entity.type
_entity.pdbx_description
1 polymer ?
#
loop_
_entity_poly.entity_id
_entity_poly.type
_entity_poly.pdbx_seq_one_letter_code
_entity_poly.pdbx_strand_id
1 'polypeptide(L)'
;VFPFHFFPSLTSLHLNTPDFRPNWNLPKSLHLSALKSLFLQNVCFVTSDGNDFAEPFSTCVLLNTLVLGNFCLAKDVKVLRISNPNISSLSLHTWKEVDSYHIQLSAPKLSFLSIIDVDFSSSHQLSSTCNLTFLEEVHIDTYSDIYSPIILNWLQLFSNVNKMTTSMATFKSISDVSSFSFDFCIVSIIFACLLQNIAC
;
A
#
# COMPACT_ATOMS: atom_id res chain seq x y z
N VAL A 1 19.53 6.19 -15.73
CA VAL A 1 19.58 4.89 -15.03
C VAL A 1 20.45 5.08 -13.80
N PHE A 2 19.90 4.94 -12.59
CA PHE A 2 20.70 5.00 -11.37
C PHE A 2 21.58 3.74 -11.30
N PRO A 3 22.90 3.85 -11.09
CA PRO A 3 23.77 2.69 -11.16
C PRO A 3 23.83 1.97 -9.81
N PHE A 4 22.77 1.26 -9.49
CA PHE A 4 22.62 0.52 -8.23
C PHE A 4 23.73 -0.53 -7.99
N HIS A 5 24.43 -0.97 -9.03
CA HIS A 5 25.54 -1.92 -8.93
C HIS A 5 26.78 -1.39 -8.19
N PHE A 6 26.90 -0.07 -7.97
CA PHE A 6 28.03 0.49 -7.21
C PHE A 6 27.92 0.32 -5.69
N PHE A 7 26.77 -0.13 -5.18
CA PHE A 7 26.51 -0.20 -3.74
C PHE A 7 26.04 -1.60 -3.29
N PRO A 8 26.89 -2.64 -3.42
CA PRO A 8 26.50 -4.02 -3.14
C PRO A 8 26.12 -4.28 -1.67
N SER A 9 26.58 -3.43 -0.75
CA SER A 9 26.30 -3.53 0.69
C SER A 9 25.20 -2.58 1.17
N LEU A 10 24.50 -1.89 0.26
CA LEU A 10 23.46 -0.94 0.62
C LEU A 10 22.26 -1.66 1.25
N THR A 11 22.00 -1.37 2.53
CA THR A 11 20.90 -1.97 3.30
C THR A 11 19.67 -1.08 3.39
N SER A 12 19.83 0.23 3.22
CA SER A 12 18.74 1.19 3.24
C SER A 12 18.91 2.21 2.12
N LEU A 13 17.83 2.50 1.41
CA LEU A 13 17.80 3.49 0.34
C LEU A 13 16.57 4.36 0.51
N HIS A 14 16.80 5.66 0.62
CA HIS A 14 15.75 6.68 0.61
C HIS A 14 15.93 7.51 -0.65
N LEU A 15 14.93 7.50 -1.51
CA LEU A 15 14.88 8.31 -2.71
C LEU A 15 13.66 9.22 -2.63
N ASN A 16 13.92 10.52 -2.69
CA ASN A 16 12.90 11.55 -2.69
C ASN A 16 13.23 12.56 -3.78
N THR A 17 12.26 12.85 -4.65
CA THR A 17 12.40 13.93 -5.62
C THR A 17 11.67 15.17 -5.10
N PRO A 18 12.23 16.38 -5.22
CA PRO A 18 11.61 17.58 -4.65
C PRO A 18 10.31 17.99 -5.38
N ASP A 19 10.09 17.49 -6.60
CA ASP A 19 8.88 17.77 -7.35
C ASP A 19 7.70 16.97 -6.81
N PHE A 20 6.61 17.67 -6.48
CA PHE A 20 5.34 17.05 -6.09
C PHE A 20 4.70 16.22 -7.21
N ARG A 21 5.20 16.33 -8.45
CA ARG A 21 4.76 15.47 -9.54
C ARG A 21 5.77 14.35 -9.74
N PRO A 22 5.35 13.07 -9.61
CA PRO A 22 6.22 11.95 -9.91
C PRO A 22 6.67 12.02 -11.38
N ASN A 23 7.90 12.47 -11.60
CA ASN A 23 8.51 12.64 -12.92
C ASN A 23 9.69 11.69 -13.15
N TRP A 24 10.08 10.95 -12.10
CA TRP A 24 11.19 10.04 -12.16
C TRP A 24 10.72 8.61 -12.35
N ASN A 25 10.93 8.08 -13.56
CA ASN A 25 10.65 6.69 -13.87
C ASN A 25 11.65 5.79 -13.13
N LEU A 26 11.12 5.00 -12.20
CA LEU A 26 11.90 3.99 -11.50
C LEU A 26 12.34 2.92 -12.51
N PRO A 27 13.59 2.43 -12.43
CA PRO A 27 13.99 1.27 -13.21
C PRO A 27 13.07 0.08 -12.95
N LYS A 28 12.83 -0.73 -14.01
CA LYS A 28 11.98 -1.93 -13.97
C LYS A 28 12.37 -2.91 -12.85
N SER A 29 13.63 -2.92 -12.45
CA SER A 29 14.16 -3.69 -11.33
C SER A 29 15.33 -2.96 -10.68
N LEU A 30 15.43 -3.05 -9.35
CA LEU A 30 16.45 -2.32 -8.58
C LEU A 30 17.75 -3.11 -8.38
N HIS A 31 17.74 -4.45 -8.44
CA HIS A 31 18.92 -5.32 -8.29
C HIS A 31 19.82 -4.96 -7.09
N LEU A 32 19.20 -4.67 -5.94
CA LEU A 32 19.90 -4.36 -4.68
C LEU A 32 19.71 -5.52 -3.69
N SER A 33 20.58 -6.53 -3.78
CA SER A 33 20.43 -7.78 -3.03
C SER A 33 20.59 -7.63 -1.51
N ALA A 34 21.35 -6.64 -1.04
CA ALA A 34 21.54 -6.36 0.38
C ALA A 34 20.45 -5.47 1.00
N LEU A 35 19.55 -4.91 0.18
CA LEU A 35 18.59 -3.90 0.59
C LEU A 35 17.52 -4.49 1.50
N LYS A 36 17.34 -3.87 2.66
CA LYS A 36 16.38 -4.25 3.71
C LYS A 36 15.23 -3.24 3.81
N SER A 37 15.54 -1.96 3.60
CA SER A 37 14.57 -0.87 3.69
C SER A 37 14.63 0.01 2.45
N LEU A 38 13.47 0.28 1.87
CA LEU A 38 13.33 1.13 0.69
C LEU A 38 12.24 2.17 0.93
N PHE A 39 12.62 3.44 0.82
CA PHE A 39 11.69 4.55 0.79
C PHE A 39 11.75 5.21 -0.58
N LEU A 40 10.62 5.28 -1.27
CA LEU A 40 10.47 5.93 -2.56
C LEU A 40 9.39 7.00 -2.46
N GLN A 41 9.74 8.23 -2.79
CA GLN A 41 8.82 9.36 -2.82
C GLN A 41 8.86 10.03 -4.18
N ASN A 42 7.69 10.36 -4.73
CA ASN A 42 7.55 11.11 -5.99
C ASN A 42 8.21 10.37 -7.19
N VAL A 43 7.88 9.08 -7.33
CA VAL A 43 8.38 8.18 -8.40
C VAL A 43 7.26 7.70 -9.31
N CYS A 44 7.58 7.38 -10.57
CA CYS A 44 6.63 6.71 -11.47
C CYS A 44 7.09 5.29 -11.80
N PHE A 45 6.17 4.34 -11.75
CA PHE A 45 6.41 2.95 -12.11
C PHE A 45 6.08 2.71 -13.58
N VAL A 46 6.99 2.03 -14.27
CA VAL A 46 6.86 1.70 -15.70
C VAL A 46 6.76 0.19 -15.87
N THR A 47 6.08 -0.25 -16.92
CA THR A 47 5.91 -1.67 -17.27
C THR A 47 7.20 -2.28 -17.82
N SER A 48 7.39 -3.57 -17.55
CA SER A 48 8.26 -4.43 -18.33
C SER A 48 7.51 -4.98 -19.55
N ASP A 49 8.03 -4.67 -20.73
CA ASP A 49 7.91 -5.53 -21.92
C ASP A 49 6.48 -5.73 -22.43
N GLY A 50 5.68 -4.66 -22.40
CA GLY A 50 4.31 -4.65 -22.96
C GLY A 50 3.24 -5.25 -22.05
N ASN A 51 3.60 -5.60 -20.81
CA ASN A 51 2.63 -5.98 -19.79
C ASN A 51 1.86 -4.75 -19.28
N ASP A 52 0.70 -4.98 -18.68
CA ASP A 52 -0.13 -3.95 -18.04
C ASP A 52 0.19 -3.74 -16.55
N PHE A 53 1.30 -4.32 -16.07
CA PHE A 53 1.72 -4.25 -14.67
C PHE A 53 3.20 -3.89 -14.51
N ALA A 54 3.53 -3.31 -13.35
CA ALA A 54 4.90 -3.05 -12.90
C ALA A 54 5.23 -3.89 -11.67
N GLU A 55 6.44 -4.45 -11.59
CA GLU A 55 6.89 -5.32 -10.49
C GLU A 55 8.37 -5.07 -10.12
N PRO A 56 8.70 -3.92 -9.53
CA PRO A 56 10.09 -3.49 -9.36
C PRO A 56 10.84 -4.14 -8.18
N PHE A 57 10.11 -4.76 -7.24
CA PHE A 57 10.65 -5.14 -5.93
C PHE A 57 11.01 -6.63 -5.79
N SER A 58 10.68 -7.46 -6.76
CA SER A 58 10.89 -8.92 -6.69
C SER A 58 12.38 -9.30 -6.62
N THR A 59 13.26 -8.46 -7.13
CA THR A 59 14.73 -8.67 -7.12
C THR A 59 15.42 -8.27 -5.80
N CYS A 60 14.74 -7.53 -4.92
CA CYS A 60 15.29 -7.08 -3.64
C CYS A 60 15.08 -8.16 -2.57
N VAL A 61 15.87 -9.23 -2.62
CA VAL A 61 15.61 -10.46 -1.85
C VAL A 61 15.64 -10.31 -0.33
N LEU A 62 16.26 -9.26 0.23
CA LEU A 62 16.28 -9.00 1.68
C LEU A 62 15.30 -7.88 2.12
N LEU A 63 14.53 -7.33 1.17
CA LEU A 63 13.65 -6.20 1.43
C LEU A 63 12.53 -6.63 2.38
N ASN A 64 12.48 -5.98 3.54
CA ASN A 64 11.46 -6.22 4.56
C ASN A 64 10.59 -4.99 4.85
N THR A 65 11.12 -3.79 4.59
CA THR A 65 10.42 -2.54 4.81
C THR A 65 10.31 -1.78 3.49
N LEU A 66 9.09 -1.47 3.06
CA LEU A 66 8.82 -0.69 1.86
C LEU A 66 7.90 0.49 2.20
N VAL A 67 8.32 1.69 1.84
CA VAL A 67 7.52 2.91 1.95
C VAL A 67 7.41 3.54 0.57
N LEU A 68 6.18 3.70 0.09
CA LEU A 68 5.86 4.36 -1.17
C LEU A 68 5.07 5.62 -0.89
N GLY A 69 5.60 6.77 -1.31
CA GLY A 69 4.99 8.06 -1.17
C GLY A 69 4.75 8.74 -2.52
N ASN A 70 3.53 9.20 -2.76
CA ASN A 70 3.12 9.95 -3.94
C ASN A 70 3.73 9.40 -5.24
N PHE A 71 3.46 8.13 -5.52
CA PHE A 71 3.91 7.48 -6.74
C PHE A 71 2.87 7.60 -7.84
N CYS A 72 3.27 7.41 -9.10
CA CYS A 72 2.34 7.19 -10.21
C CYS A 72 2.59 5.89 -10.95
N LEU A 73 1.60 5.50 -11.75
CA LEU A 73 1.76 4.49 -12.78
C LEU A 73 1.86 5.17 -14.16
N ALA A 74 2.80 4.73 -14.99
CA ALA A 74 2.85 5.18 -16.38
C ALA A 74 1.54 4.82 -17.10
N LYS A 75 1.18 5.58 -18.15
CA LYS A 75 -0.13 5.51 -18.84
C LYS A 75 -0.55 4.10 -19.30
N ASP A 76 0.40 3.24 -19.59
CA ASP A 76 0.23 1.86 -20.04
C ASP A 76 0.21 0.83 -18.90
N VAL A 77 0.50 1.25 -17.67
CA VAL A 77 0.48 0.42 -16.46
C VAL A 77 -0.83 0.64 -15.70
N LYS A 78 -1.53 -0.46 -15.41
CA LYS A 78 -2.77 -0.45 -14.61
C LYS A 78 -2.58 -1.04 -13.22
N VAL A 79 -1.58 -1.91 -13.06
CA VAL A 79 -1.35 -2.66 -11.83
C VAL A 79 0.08 -2.47 -11.31
N LEU A 80 0.22 -2.10 -10.05
CA LEU A 80 1.48 -2.22 -9.31
C LEU A 80 1.46 -3.53 -8.52
N ARG A 81 2.36 -4.45 -8.87
CA ARG A 81 2.58 -5.68 -8.11
C ARG A 81 3.68 -5.48 -7.08
N ILE A 82 3.33 -5.70 -5.82
CA ILE A 82 4.28 -5.76 -4.71
C ILE A 82 4.45 -7.23 -4.34
N SER A 83 5.30 -7.91 -5.11
CA SER A 83 5.59 -9.34 -4.98
C SER A 83 6.94 -9.55 -4.32
N ASN A 84 6.96 -9.66 -2.99
CA ASN A 84 8.19 -9.96 -2.27
C ASN A 84 7.86 -10.67 -0.95
N PRO A 85 8.30 -11.94 -0.77
CA PRO A 85 7.91 -12.76 0.38
C PRO A 85 8.54 -12.32 1.70
N ASN A 86 9.50 -11.38 1.67
CA ASN A 86 10.18 -10.90 2.87
C ASN A 86 9.66 -9.55 3.37
N ILE A 87 8.81 -8.86 2.61
CA ILE A 87 8.16 -7.63 3.08
C ILE A 87 7.29 -7.97 4.29
N SER A 88 7.66 -7.38 5.43
CA SER A 88 6.92 -7.43 6.68
C SER A 88 6.26 -6.10 7.02
N SER A 89 6.78 -4.99 6.50
CA SER A 89 6.22 -3.65 6.70
C SER A 89 6.03 -2.93 5.36
N LEU A 90 4.79 -2.51 5.10
CA LEU A 90 4.43 -1.73 3.92
C LEU A 90 3.71 -0.45 4.34
N SER A 91 4.17 0.69 3.85
CA SER A 91 3.47 1.96 3.97
C SER A 91 3.20 2.55 2.59
N LEU A 92 1.95 2.90 2.36
CA LEU A 92 1.44 3.53 1.14
C LEU A 92 0.93 4.91 1.52
N HIS A 93 1.56 5.94 0.98
CA HIS A 93 1.18 7.34 1.16
C HIS A 93 0.84 7.92 -0.20
N THR A 94 -0.42 8.25 -0.42
CA THR A 94 -0.89 8.67 -1.75
C THR A 94 -1.47 10.06 -1.69
N TRP A 95 -1.04 10.91 -2.62
CA TRP A 95 -1.61 12.22 -2.85
C TRP A 95 -2.33 12.21 -4.20
N LYS A 96 -3.25 13.16 -4.36
CA LYS A 96 -4.18 13.28 -5.49
C LYS A 96 -3.56 12.85 -6.83
N GLU A 97 -3.93 11.65 -7.27
CA GLU A 97 -3.62 11.14 -8.60
C GLU A 97 -4.85 11.24 -9.49
N VAL A 98 -4.65 11.56 -10.76
CA VAL A 98 -5.74 11.79 -11.73
C VAL A 98 -6.28 10.47 -12.28
N ASP A 99 -5.44 9.43 -12.32
CA ASP A 99 -5.74 8.15 -12.94
C ASP A 99 -5.91 7.04 -11.90
N SER A 100 -6.91 6.18 -12.11
CA SER A 100 -7.16 5.05 -11.23
C SER A 100 -6.16 3.91 -11.45
N TYR A 101 -5.69 3.29 -10.37
CA TYR A 101 -4.79 2.15 -10.44
C TYR A 101 -5.13 1.05 -9.44
N HIS A 102 -4.51 -0.10 -9.65
CA HIS A 102 -4.64 -1.26 -8.78
C HIS A 102 -3.30 -1.61 -8.13
N ILE A 103 -3.28 -1.79 -6.81
CA ILE A 103 -2.17 -2.41 -6.10
C ILE A 103 -2.52 -3.87 -5.81
N GLN A 104 -1.66 -4.77 -6.23
CA GLN A 104 -1.78 -6.20 -5.97
C GLN A 104 -0.62 -6.66 -5.09
N LEU A 105 -0.95 -7.17 -3.90
CA LEU A 105 0.02 -7.64 -2.93
C LEU A 105 0.31 -9.14 -3.09
N SER A 106 1.59 -9.50 -2.99
CA SER A 106 2.06 -10.87 -2.77
C SER A 106 3.20 -10.83 -1.75
N ALA A 107 2.81 -10.59 -0.49
CA ALA A 107 3.70 -10.41 0.65
C ALA A 107 3.18 -11.24 1.84
N PRO A 108 3.37 -12.57 1.84
CA PRO A 108 2.81 -13.45 2.86
C PRO A 108 3.29 -13.16 4.28
N LYS A 109 4.46 -12.54 4.48
CA LYS A 109 5.00 -12.17 5.81
C LYS A 109 4.61 -10.77 6.26
N LEU A 110 3.73 -10.08 5.52
CA LEU A 110 3.31 -8.73 5.85
C LEU A 110 2.64 -8.72 7.22
N SER A 111 3.24 -8.01 8.18
CA SER A 111 2.76 -7.88 9.55
C SER A 111 2.24 -6.49 9.88
N PHE A 112 2.69 -5.49 9.13
CA PHE A 112 2.25 -4.11 9.25
C PHE A 112 1.89 -3.53 7.88
N LEU A 113 0.73 -2.90 7.79
CA LEU A 113 0.29 -2.15 6.62
C LEU A 113 -0.24 -0.77 7.00
N SER A 114 0.34 0.28 6.44
CA SER A 114 -0.18 1.64 6.55
C SER A 114 -0.67 2.14 5.19
N ILE A 115 -1.87 2.71 5.17
CA ILE A 115 -2.47 3.38 4.01
C ILE A 115 -2.89 4.77 4.51
N ILE A 116 -2.14 5.79 4.11
CA ILE A 116 -2.50 7.19 4.37
C ILE A 116 -2.84 7.81 3.03
N ASP A 117 -4.06 8.29 2.95
CA ASP A 117 -4.66 8.62 1.69
C ASP A 117 -5.46 9.92 1.74
N VAL A 118 -5.21 10.77 0.75
CA VAL A 118 -6.00 11.98 0.52
C VAL A 118 -7.14 11.78 -0.50
N ASP A 119 -7.10 10.78 -1.40
CA ASP A 119 -8.09 10.58 -2.49
C ASP A 119 -8.27 9.13 -3.07
N PHE A 120 -7.37 8.20 -2.77
CA PHE A 120 -7.29 6.77 -3.15
C PHE A 120 -8.59 6.00 -2.92
N SER A 121 -9.32 6.33 -1.85
CA SER A 121 -10.56 5.63 -1.52
C SER A 121 -11.64 5.75 -2.61
N SER A 122 -11.58 6.74 -3.52
CA SER A 122 -12.61 6.91 -4.56
C SER A 122 -12.39 6.06 -5.82
N SER A 123 -11.15 5.65 -6.12
CA SER A 123 -10.86 5.03 -7.43
C SER A 123 -9.76 3.98 -7.46
N HIS A 124 -8.94 3.84 -6.41
CA HIS A 124 -7.80 2.94 -6.42
C HIS A 124 -8.13 1.62 -5.68
N GLN A 125 -7.77 0.50 -6.30
CA GLN A 125 -8.09 -0.83 -5.77
C GLN A 125 -6.89 -1.45 -5.07
N LEU A 126 -7.13 -2.17 -3.98
CA LEU A 126 -6.14 -3.01 -3.31
C LEU A 126 -6.62 -4.45 -3.30
N SER A 127 -5.76 -5.39 -3.69
CA SER A 127 -6.02 -6.83 -3.57
C SER A 127 -4.79 -7.56 -3.04
N SER A 128 -4.99 -8.79 -2.56
CA SER A 128 -3.91 -9.70 -2.24
C SER A 128 -4.06 -11.00 -3.02
N THR A 129 -2.94 -11.53 -3.50
CA THR A 129 -2.82 -12.86 -4.13
C THR A 129 -2.45 -13.95 -3.14
N CYS A 130 -2.19 -13.58 -1.88
CA CYS A 130 -1.83 -14.48 -0.80
C CYS A 130 -2.66 -14.19 0.45
N ASN A 131 -2.79 -15.19 1.32
CA ASN A 131 -3.41 -14.96 2.63
C ASN A 131 -2.46 -14.13 3.50
N LEU A 132 -2.96 -13.00 4.00
CA LEU A 132 -2.21 -12.10 4.88
C LEU A 132 -2.34 -12.56 6.35
N THR A 133 -2.02 -13.83 6.62
CA THR A 133 -2.22 -14.44 7.96
C THR A 133 -1.33 -13.86 9.05
N PHE A 134 -0.23 -13.19 8.67
CA PHE A 134 0.69 -12.54 9.58
C PHE A 134 0.38 -11.06 9.79
N LEU A 135 -0.63 -10.52 9.12
CA LEU A 135 -0.98 -9.10 9.23
C LEU A 135 -1.60 -8.84 10.60
N GLU A 136 -0.83 -8.19 11.47
CA GLU A 136 -1.21 -7.93 12.85
C GLU A 136 -1.78 -6.52 12.99
N GLU A 137 -1.10 -5.54 12.39
CA GLU A 137 -1.41 -4.12 12.56
C GLU A 137 -1.69 -3.43 11.22
N VAL A 138 -2.79 -2.68 11.20
CA VAL A 138 -3.19 -1.84 10.07
C VAL A 138 -3.39 -0.41 10.53
N HIS A 139 -2.89 0.55 9.75
CA HIS A 139 -3.16 1.96 9.91
C HIS A 139 -3.83 2.50 8.65
N ILE A 140 -5.07 2.99 8.76
CA ILE A 140 -5.81 3.58 7.64
C ILE A 140 -6.21 4.99 8.01
N ASP A 141 -5.82 5.96 7.19
CA ASP A 141 -6.31 7.33 7.30
C ASP A 141 -6.67 7.85 5.90
N THR A 142 -7.88 8.34 5.73
CA THR A 142 -8.50 8.69 4.43
C THR A 142 -9.20 10.05 4.56
N TYR A 143 -8.89 11.00 3.68
CA TYR A 143 -9.48 12.36 3.71
C TYR A 143 -10.65 12.60 2.75
N SER A 144 -11.01 11.64 1.88
CA SER A 144 -12.02 11.83 0.83
C SER A 144 -13.45 11.50 1.24
N ASP A 145 -14.40 12.12 0.54
CA ASP A 145 -15.84 12.01 0.78
C ASP A 145 -16.39 10.57 0.62
N ILE A 146 -17.37 10.29 1.47
CA ILE A 146 -17.48 9.07 2.25
C ILE A 146 -18.58 8.15 1.69
N TYR A 147 -18.40 7.56 0.50
CA TYR A 147 -19.34 6.51 0.01
C TYR A 147 -18.67 5.48 -0.89
N SER A 148 -17.37 5.23 -0.72
CA SER A 148 -16.70 4.27 -1.59
C SER A 148 -16.80 2.85 -1.03
N PRO A 149 -17.43 1.89 -1.75
CA PRO A 149 -17.40 0.48 -1.39
C PRO A 149 -15.98 -0.11 -1.40
N ILE A 150 -14.99 0.61 -1.93
CA ILE A 150 -13.58 0.19 -1.94
C ILE A 150 -13.05 -0.03 -0.53
N ILE A 151 -13.47 0.79 0.45
CA ILE A 151 -13.01 0.64 1.84
C ILE A 151 -13.46 -0.70 2.43
N LEU A 152 -14.63 -1.22 2.06
CA LEU A 152 -15.11 -2.53 2.50
C LEU A 152 -14.22 -3.65 1.96
N ASN A 153 -13.76 -3.55 0.72
CA ASN A 153 -12.83 -4.53 0.14
C ASN A 153 -11.51 -4.57 0.91
N TRP A 154 -11.03 -3.42 1.39
CA TRP A 154 -9.83 -3.38 2.23
C TRP A 154 -10.08 -4.01 3.60
N LEU A 155 -11.21 -3.71 4.24
CA LEU A 155 -11.57 -4.31 5.52
C LEU A 155 -11.65 -5.84 5.41
N GLN A 156 -12.18 -6.38 4.31
CA GLN A 156 -12.17 -7.82 4.05
C GLN A 156 -10.74 -8.40 3.99
N LEU A 157 -9.81 -7.70 3.32
CA LEU A 157 -8.39 -8.10 3.29
C LEU A 157 -7.74 -8.08 4.68
N PHE A 158 -8.21 -7.21 5.57
CA PHE A 158 -7.65 -7.01 6.91
C PHE A 158 -8.49 -7.67 8.00
N SER A 159 -9.34 -8.64 7.65
CA SER A 159 -10.28 -9.27 8.59
C SER A 159 -9.63 -9.99 9.78
N ASN A 160 -8.35 -10.34 9.69
CA ASN A 160 -7.62 -11.06 10.74
C ASN A 160 -6.71 -10.15 11.60
N VAL A 161 -6.73 -8.83 11.41
CA VAL A 161 -5.84 -7.92 12.15
C VAL A 161 -6.28 -7.79 13.60
N ASN A 162 -5.30 -7.66 14.50
CA ASN A 162 -5.57 -7.49 15.93
C ASN A 162 -5.56 -6.02 16.36
N LYS A 163 -4.99 -5.13 15.55
CA LYS A 163 -4.87 -3.70 15.85
C LYS A 163 -5.15 -2.88 14.60
N MET A 164 -6.09 -1.95 14.72
CA MET A 164 -6.39 -0.97 13.69
C MET A 164 -6.26 0.44 14.26
N THR A 165 -5.41 1.26 13.63
CA THR A 165 -5.30 2.69 13.93
C THR A 165 -5.96 3.47 12.79
N THR A 166 -6.78 4.48 13.11
CA THR A 166 -7.47 5.29 12.11
C THR A 166 -7.87 6.65 12.65
N SER A 167 -8.10 7.62 11.76
CA SER A 167 -8.69 8.91 12.15
C SER A 167 -10.19 8.79 12.40
N MET A 168 -10.75 9.74 13.16
CA MET A 168 -12.19 9.80 13.41
C MET A 168 -13.01 9.95 12.11
N ALA A 169 -12.45 10.66 11.11
CA ALA A 169 -13.10 10.85 9.82
C ALA A 169 -13.21 9.53 9.04
N THR A 170 -12.11 8.78 8.94
CA THR A 170 -12.10 7.45 8.32
C THR A 170 -12.98 6.46 9.08
N PHE A 171 -12.95 6.48 10.41
CA PHE A 171 -13.80 5.62 11.23
C PHE A 171 -15.29 5.87 10.96
N LYS A 172 -15.71 7.14 10.93
CA LYS A 172 -17.08 7.52 10.56
C LYS A 172 -17.43 7.01 9.16
N SER A 173 -16.47 7.07 8.23
CA SER A 173 -16.66 6.58 6.87
C SER A 173 -16.93 5.10 6.78
N ILE A 174 -16.14 4.32 7.51
CA ILE A 174 -16.33 2.88 7.63
C ILE A 174 -17.71 2.59 8.23
N SER A 175 -18.07 3.30 9.31
CA SER A 175 -19.37 3.16 9.97
C SER A 175 -20.53 3.44 9.02
N ASP A 176 -20.49 4.57 8.30
CA ASP A 176 -21.56 4.98 7.40
C ASP A 176 -21.75 3.95 6.29
N VAL A 177 -20.69 3.51 5.61
CA VAL A 177 -20.76 2.49 4.54
C VAL A 177 -21.20 1.12 5.08
N SER A 178 -20.77 0.75 6.29
CA SER A 178 -21.14 -0.52 6.91
C SER A 178 -22.61 -0.59 7.35
N SER A 179 -23.23 0.55 7.69
CA SER A 179 -24.64 0.60 8.06
C SER A 179 -25.57 0.18 6.92
N PHE A 180 -25.06 0.19 5.68
CA PHE A 180 -25.73 -0.30 4.48
C PHE A 180 -25.35 -1.74 4.10
N SER A 181 -24.39 -2.37 4.80
CA SER A 181 -23.85 -3.69 4.50
C SER A 181 -24.30 -4.72 5.54
N PHE A 182 -24.88 -5.84 5.10
CA PHE A 182 -25.33 -6.95 5.97
C PHE A 182 -24.21 -7.98 6.28
N ASP A 183 -22.94 -7.68 6.00
CA ASP A 183 -21.84 -8.63 6.15
C ASP A 183 -21.31 -8.69 7.60
N PHE A 184 -21.48 -9.86 8.24
CA PHE A 184 -21.10 -10.13 9.63
C PHE A 184 -19.60 -9.96 9.90
N CYS A 185 -18.74 -10.17 8.90
CA CYS A 185 -17.29 -9.98 9.05
C CYS A 185 -16.94 -8.49 9.26
N ILE A 186 -17.64 -7.60 8.55
CA ILE A 186 -17.42 -6.15 8.60
C ILE A 186 -17.87 -5.60 9.95
N VAL A 187 -19.01 -6.07 10.46
CA VAL A 187 -19.51 -5.71 11.79
C VAL A 187 -18.54 -6.14 12.90
N SER A 188 -17.92 -7.30 12.77
CA SER A 188 -16.95 -7.82 13.76
C SER A 188 -15.66 -6.98 13.81
N ILE A 189 -15.15 -6.55 12.66
CA ILE A 189 -13.98 -5.65 12.59
C ILE A 189 -14.31 -4.30 13.25
N ILE A 190 -15.47 -3.73 12.96
CA ILE A 190 -15.91 -2.46 13.55
C ILE A 190 -16.03 -2.58 15.08
N PHE A 191 -16.58 -3.70 15.58
CA PHE A 191 -16.69 -3.93 17.01
C PHE A 191 -15.33 -4.06 17.69
N ALA A 192 -14.36 -4.73 17.05
CA ALA A 192 -12.98 -4.77 17.53
C ALA A 192 -12.34 -3.37 17.58
N CYS A 193 -12.56 -2.55 16.55
CA CYS A 193 -12.08 -1.16 16.51
C CYS A 193 -12.76 -0.25 17.56
N LEU A 194 -14.06 -0.44 17.80
CA LEU A 194 -14.82 0.31 18.82
C LEU A 194 -14.32 0.00 20.24
N LEU A 195 -14.08 -1.27 20.55
CA LEU A 195 -13.56 -1.68 21.86
C LEU A 195 -12.16 -1.13 22.15
N GLN A 196 -11.32 -0.98 21.11
CA GLN A 196 -9.97 -0.43 21.27
C GLN A 196 -9.95 1.09 21.46
N ASN A 197 -10.90 1.83 20.88
CA ASN A 197 -10.99 3.30 21.05
C ASN A 197 -11.64 3.76 22.36
N ILE A 198 -12.39 2.89 23.06
CA ILE A 198 -12.98 3.22 24.38
C ILE A 198 -11.93 3.10 25.50
N ALA A 199 -10.76 2.51 25.24
CA ALA A 199 -9.73 2.26 26.24
C ALA A 199 -8.71 3.41 26.44
N CYS A 200 -8.96 4.61 25.89
CA CYS A 200 -8.11 5.80 26.07
C CYS A 200 -8.81 6.87 26.92
#